data_AF-A0A1S6WTW8-F1
#
_entry.id   AF-A0A1S6WTW8-F1
#
_cell.length_a   1.000
_cell.length_b   1.000
_cell.length_c   1.000
_cell.angle_alpha   90.00
_cell.angle_beta   90.00
_cell.angle_gamma   90.00
#
_symmetry.space_group_name_H-M   'P 1'
#
loop_
_entity.id
_entity.type
_entity.pdbx_description
1 polymer ?
#
loop_
_entity_poly.entity_id
_entity_poly.type
_entity_poly.pdbx_seq_one_letter_code
_entity_poly.pdbx_strand_id
1 'polypeptide(L)'
;MNKQLFVNADEILLIVSTYDDDYYAKPGPIDKTEIMDIVGQMETVESILRIDLMSNRYDDISEEVAEFYVQKYLNDYDNYYFVEDAPYPFIAHSCAYSDVLDKIEERENTSPFYSTCRQ
;
A
#
# COMPACT_ATOMS: atom_id res chain seq x y z
N MET A 1 11.95 -4.40 5.88
CA MET A 1 12.72 -3.38 6.64
C MET A 1 11.71 -2.68 7.54
N ASN A 2 11.91 -2.51 8.85
CA ASN A 2 10.95 -1.77 9.69
C ASN A 2 11.10 -0.26 9.41
N LYS A 3 10.66 0.19 8.24
CA LYS A 3 10.61 1.61 7.91
C LYS A 3 9.41 2.17 8.67
N GLN A 4 9.68 3.07 9.61
CA GLN A 4 8.63 3.67 10.42
C GLN A 4 7.88 4.68 9.55
N LEU A 5 6.63 4.35 9.21
CA LEU A 5 5.72 5.25 8.52
C LEU A 5 5.18 6.26 9.53
N PHE A 6 5.62 7.51 9.39
CA PHE A 6 5.27 8.61 10.27
C PHE A 6 5.45 9.94 9.52
N VAL A 7 4.57 10.89 9.81
CA VAL A 7 4.65 12.28 9.34
C VAL A 7 4.91 13.14 10.56
N ASN A 8 6.01 13.89 10.54
CA ASN A 8 6.45 14.76 11.63
C ASN A 8 5.59 16.03 11.74
N ALA A 9 5.68 16.72 12.87
CA ALA A 9 4.92 17.95 13.13
C ALA A 9 5.24 19.10 12.14
N ASP A 10 6.42 19.06 11.52
CA ASP A 10 6.89 19.98 10.48
C ASP A 10 6.70 19.43 9.06
N GLU A 11 5.94 18.33 8.91
CA GLU A 11 5.62 17.72 7.63
C GLU A 11 4.10 17.74 7.35
N ILE A 12 3.74 17.56 6.08
CA ILE A 12 2.36 17.42 5.62
C ILE A 12 2.20 16.06 4.93
N LEU A 13 1.13 15.34 5.28
CA LEU A 13 0.62 14.23 4.50
C LEU A 13 -0.26 14.78 3.38
N LEU A 14 0.08 14.48 2.13
CA LEU A 14 -0.73 14.80 0.95
C LEU A 14 -1.13 13.51 0.27
N ILE A 15 -2.43 13.28 0.10
CA ILE A 15 -2.97 12.14 -0.65
C ILE A 15 -3.61 12.66 -1.93
N VAL A 16 -3.20 12.08 -3.05
CA VAL A 16 -3.69 12.39 -4.39
C VAL A 16 -4.72 11.34 -4.79
N SER A 17 -5.91 11.79 -5.20
CA SER A 17 -7.05 10.98 -5.65
C SER A 17 -7.43 11.37 -7.09
N THR A 18 -8.04 10.45 -7.85
CA THR A 18 -8.45 10.69 -9.25
C THR A 18 -9.88 11.18 -9.39
N TYR A 19 -10.76 10.80 -8.45
CA TYR A 19 -12.20 11.10 -8.53
C TYR A 19 -12.68 12.12 -7.49
N ASP A 20 -11.85 12.44 -6.50
CA ASP A 20 -12.16 13.52 -5.57
C ASP A 20 -11.63 14.83 -6.16
N ASP A 21 -12.54 15.80 -6.36
CA ASP A 21 -12.18 17.18 -6.74
C ASP A 21 -11.31 17.87 -5.67
N ASP A 22 -11.15 17.25 -4.49
CA ASP A 22 -10.40 17.73 -3.34
C ASP A 22 -9.17 16.85 -3.05
N TYR A 23 -8.00 17.48 -2.93
CA TYR A 23 -6.81 16.85 -2.39
C TYR A 23 -6.92 16.75 -0.87
N TYR A 24 -6.55 15.61 -0.29
CA TYR A 24 -6.45 15.50 1.17
C TYR A 24 -5.05 15.92 1.62
N ALA A 25 -4.97 17.04 2.33
CA ALA A 25 -3.75 17.50 2.96
C ALA A 25 -3.96 17.65 4.46
N LYS A 26 -3.07 17.05 5.26
CA LYS A 26 -3.12 17.14 6.73
C LYS A 26 -1.72 17.36 7.31
N PRO A 27 -1.52 18.39 8.16
CA PRO A 27 -0.25 18.57 8.84
C PRO A 27 -0.04 17.46 9.89
N GLY A 28 1.22 17.09 10.10
CA GLY A 28 1.58 16.18 11.17
C GLY A 28 1.41 16.75 12.58
N PRO A 29 1.66 15.95 13.62
CA PRO A 29 2.14 14.57 13.54
C PRO A 29 1.02 13.58 13.18
N ILE A 30 1.31 12.61 12.31
CA ILE A 30 0.39 11.53 11.92
C ILE A 30 1.17 10.21 11.94
N ASP A 31 0.62 9.21 12.61
CA ASP A 31 1.24 7.88 12.68
C ASP A 31 0.73 6.92 11.59
N LYS A 32 1.38 5.76 11.49
CA LYS A 32 1.01 4.70 10.56
C LYS A 32 -0.48 4.35 10.62
N THR A 33 -1.03 4.15 11.82
CA THR A 33 -2.42 3.70 11.99
C THR A 33 -3.36 4.73 11.40
N GLU A 34 -3.12 6.00 11.72
CA GLU A 34 -3.92 7.10 11.23
C GLU A 34 -3.80 7.27 9.69
N ILE A 35 -2.61 7.08 9.11
CA ILE A 35 -2.44 7.05 7.64
C ILE A 35 -3.29 5.94 7.01
N MET A 36 -3.23 4.73 7.58
CA MET A 36 -4.01 3.60 7.06
C MET A 36 -5.53 3.84 7.19
N ASP A 37 -5.98 4.43 8.29
CA ASP A 37 -7.39 4.78 8.51
C ASP A 37 -7.88 5.82 7.50
N ILE A 38 -7.07 6.84 7.19
CA ILE A 38 -7.39 7.85 6.18
C ILE A 38 -7.48 7.20 4.79
N VAL A 39 -6.46 6.42 4.40
CA VAL A 39 -6.43 5.74 3.10
C VAL A 39 -7.63 4.80 2.95
N GLY A 40 -7.99 4.06 4.00
CA GLY A 40 -9.14 3.15 3.99
C GLY A 40 -10.51 3.82 3.87
N GLN A 41 -10.60 5.14 4.05
CA GLN A 41 -11.83 5.92 3.90
C GLN A 41 -11.97 6.56 2.51
N MET A 42 -10.93 6.49 1.67
CA MET A 42 -10.92 7.10 0.34
C MET A 42 -11.47 6.16 -0.73
N GLU A 43 -12.15 6.72 -1.73
CA GLU A 43 -12.59 5.95 -2.91
C GLU A 43 -11.42 5.63 -3.83
N THR A 44 -10.50 6.57 -4.04
CA THR A 44 -9.28 6.34 -4.82
C THR A 44 -8.06 7.00 -4.21
N VAL A 45 -6.91 6.34 -4.40
CA VAL A 45 -5.61 6.87 -4.02
C VAL A 45 -4.61 6.54 -5.12
N GLU A 46 -4.03 7.58 -5.71
CA GLU A 46 -3.00 7.50 -6.75
C GLU A 46 -1.60 7.55 -6.15
N SER A 47 -1.38 8.46 -5.21
CA SER A 47 -0.10 8.60 -4.52
C SER A 47 -0.26 9.22 -3.14
N ILE A 48 0.71 8.93 -2.29
CA ILE A 48 0.78 9.37 -0.91
C ILE A 48 2.15 10.03 -0.71
N LEU A 49 2.14 11.32 -0.47
CA LEU A 49 3.34 12.14 -0.36
C LEU A 49 3.51 12.65 1.08
N ARG A 50 4.73 12.64 1.55
CA ARG A 50 5.14 13.29 2.79
C ARG A 50 6.02 14.49 2.46
N ILE A 51 5.53 15.68 2.77
CA ILE A 51 6.17 16.94 2.40
C ILE A 51 6.84 17.53 3.64
N ASP A 52 8.15 17.75 3.59
CA ASP A 52 8.93 18.43 4.62
C ASP A 52 8.94 19.94 4.36
N LEU A 53 8.33 20.69 5.29
CA LEU A 53 8.19 22.14 5.18
C LEU A 53 9.50 22.88 5.45
N MET A 54 10.44 22.26 6.17
CA MET A 54 11.73 22.86 6.53
C MET A 54 12.75 22.71 5.40
N SER A 55 12.76 21.56 4.75
CA SER A 55 13.68 21.30 3.62
C SER A 55 13.07 21.58 2.25
N ASN A 56 11.75 21.81 2.17
CA ASN A 56 10.99 21.97 0.92
C ASN A 56 11.21 20.77 -0.03
N ARG A 57 11.29 19.57 0.54
CA ARG A 57 11.38 18.29 -0.17
C ARG A 57 10.12 17.49 0.08
N TYR A 58 9.88 16.49 -0.76
CA TYR A 58 8.88 15.49 -0.50
C TYR A 58 9.47 14.10 -0.71
N ASP A 59 8.93 13.15 0.05
CA ASP A 59 9.10 11.73 -0.16
C ASP A 59 7.77 11.16 -0.67
N ASP A 60 7.83 10.35 -1.73
CA ASP A 60 6.71 9.49 -2.10
C ASP A 60 6.75 8.26 -1.19
N ILE A 61 5.72 8.10 -0.36
CA ILE A 61 5.60 7.03 0.63
C ILE A 61 4.55 5.99 0.22
N SER A 62 4.12 6.00 -1.05
CA SER A 62 3.08 5.10 -1.57
C SER A 62 3.49 3.64 -1.45
N GLU A 63 4.76 3.32 -1.71
CA GLU A 63 5.28 1.96 -1.60
C GLU A 63 5.28 1.47 -0.14
N GLU A 64 5.73 2.30 0.80
CA GLU A 64 5.71 1.97 2.23
C GLU A 64 4.29 1.74 2.73
N VAL A 65 3.33 2.55 2.28
CA VAL A 65 1.91 2.33 2.62
C VAL A 65 1.42 1.04 1.97
N ALA A 66 1.81 0.75 0.73
CA ALA A 66 1.44 -0.49 0.05
C ALA A 66 1.97 -1.73 0.78
N GLU A 67 3.22 -1.71 1.25
CA GLU A 67 3.81 -2.78 2.08
C GLU A 67 2.95 -3.09 3.32
N PHE A 68 2.36 -2.07 3.94
CA PHE A 68 1.45 -2.27 5.07
C PHE A 68 0.05 -2.69 4.64
N TYR A 69 -0.44 -2.16 3.53
CA TYR A 69 -1.77 -2.47 3.02
C TYR A 69 -1.89 -3.94 2.66
N VAL A 70 -0.90 -4.50 1.94
CA VAL A 70 -0.94 -5.90 1.50
C VAL A 70 -0.86 -6.89 2.65
N GLN A 71 -0.42 -6.48 3.84
CA GLN A 71 -0.40 -7.35 5.03
C GLN A 71 -1.79 -7.85 5.42
N LYS A 72 -2.86 -7.14 5.05
CA LYS A 72 -4.24 -7.61 5.27
C LYS A 72 -4.55 -8.92 4.53
N TYR A 73 -3.78 -9.24 3.48
CA TYR A 73 -3.93 -10.46 2.70
C TYR A 73 -3.14 -11.66 3.28
N LEU A 74 -2.34 -11.45 4.33
CA LEU A 74 -1.64 -12.54 5.03
C LEU A 74 -2.61 -13.31 5.91
N ASN A 75 -2.47 -14.64 5.94
CA ASN A 75 -3.11 -15.49 6.94
C ASN A 75 -2.18 -15.75 8.15
N ASP A 76 -2.68 -16.51 9.12
CA ASP A 76 -1.94 -16.92 10.33
C ASP A 76 -0.64 -17.71 10.06
N TYR A 77 -0.40 -18.12 8.81
CA TYR A 77 0.77 -18.87 8.35
C TYR A 77 1.67 -18.04 7.44
N ASP A 78 1.54 -16.70 7.44
CA ASP A 78 2.29 -15.78 6.59
C ASP A 78 2.17 -16.07 5.08
N ASN A 79 1.05 -16.66 4.66
CA ASN A 79 0.75 -16.89 3.25
C ASN A 79 -0.31 -15.91 2.76
N TYR A 80 -0.07 -15.35 1.59
CA TYR A 80 -1.08 -14.61 0.85
C TYR A 80 -2.12 -15.57 0.27
N TYR A 81 -3.42 -15.24 0.43
CA TYR A 81 -4.52 -16.13 0.05
C TYR A 81 -5.65 -15.45 -0.71
N PHE A 82 -5.66 -14.12 -0.75
CA PHE A 82 -6.67 -13.32 -1.41
C PHE A 82 -6.03 -12.03 -1.91
N VAL A 83 -6.44 -11.58 -3.08
CA VAL A 83 -6.17 -10.24 -3.58
C VAL A 83 -7.49 -9.63 -4.03
N GLU A 84 -7.63 -8.32 -3.88
CA GLU A 84 -8.83 -7.62 -4.34
C GLU A 84 -8.87 -7.57 -5.87
N ASP A 85 -10.07 -7.69 -6.46
CA ASP A 85 -10.26 -7.62 -7.92
C ASP A 85 -9.90 -6.22 -8.48
N ALA A 86 -10.04 -5.19 -7.66
CA ALA A 86 -9.75 -3.80 -8.02
C ALA A 86 -9.07 -3.08 -6.84
N PRO A 87 -7.77 -3.33 -6.59
CA PRO A 87 -7.03 -2.60 -5.56
C PRO A 87 -6.89 -1.12 -5.93
N TYR A 88 -6.61 -0.26 -4.96
CA TYR A 88 -6.32 1.15 -5.24
C TYR A 88 -5.16 1.28 -6.25
N PRO A 89 -5.16 2.31 -7.11
CA PRO A 89 -4.10 2.50 -8.11
C PRO A 89 -2.68 2.44 -7.53
N PHE A 90 -2.42 3.12 -6.41
CA PHE A 90 -1.09 3.07 -5.77
C PHE A 90 -0.69 1.66 -5.31
N ILE A 91 -1.65 0.80 -4.96
CA ILE A 91 -1.41 -0.61 -4.61
C ILE A 91 -1.13 -1.42 -5.88
N ALA A 92 -1.97 -1.26 -6.92
CA ALA A 92 -1.85 -1.99 -8.17
C ALA A 92 -0.47 -1.80 -8.84
N HIS A 93 0.12 -0.62 -8.65
CA HIS A 93 1.43 -0.26 -9.19
C HIS A 93 2.61 -0.45 -8.23
N SER A 94 2.36 -0.95 -7.01
CA SER A 94 3.40 -1.15 -5.99
C SER A 94 4.21 -2.44 -6.23
N CYS A 95 5.48 -2.40 -5.82
CA CYS A 95 6.31 -3.60 -5.76
C CYS A 95 5.77 -4.58 -4.72
N ALA A 96 5.28 -4.08 -3.58
CA ALA A 96 4.69 -4.88 -2.51
C ALA A 96 3.53 -5.76 -2.99
N TYR A 97 2.66 -5.23 -3.85
CA TYR A 97 1.56 -6.01 -4.43
C TYR A 97 2.05 -6.98 -5.51
N SER A 98 3.02 -6.60 -6.33
CA SER A 98 3.67 -7.53 -7.27
C SER A 98 4.26 -8.74 -6.56
N ASP A 99 4.97 -8.52 -5.46
CA ASP A 99 5.55 -9.59 -4.63
C ASP A 99 4.47 -10.53 -4.04
N VAL A 100 3.28 -10.00 -3.75
CA VAL A 100 2.13 -10.81 -3.30
C VAL A 100 1.64 -11.71 -4.43
N LEU A 101 1.46 -11.17 -5.63
CA LEU A 101 1.02 -11.93 -6.80
C LEU A 101 2.00 -13.06 -7.14
N ASP A 102 3.30 -12.75 -7.17
CA ASP A 102 4.36 -13.72 -7.45
C ASP A 102 4.33 -14.88 -6.44
N LYS A 103 4.17 -14.59 -5.14
CA LYS A 103 4.08 -15.62 -4.10
C LYS A 103 2.85 -16.51 -4.22
N ILE A 104 1.72 -15.95 -4.63
CA ILE A 104 0.50 -16.73 -4.88
C ILE A 104 0.73 -17.65 -6.09
N GLU A 105 1.27 -17.13 -7.20
CA GLU A 105 1.56 -17.90 -8.40
C GLU A 105 2.57 -19.03 -8.13
N GLU A 106 3.66 -18.77 -7.39
CA GLU A 106 4.65 -19.79 -7.02
C GLU A 106 4.00 -20.94 -6.23
N ARG A 107 3.08 -20.61 -5.31
CA ARG A 107 2.36 -21.61 -4.51
C ARG A 107 1.40 -22.44 -5.37
N GLU A 108 0.69 -21.82 -6.30
CA GLU A 108 -0.22 -22.53 -7.20
C GLU A 108 0.53 -23.48 -8.13
N ASN A 109 1.66 -23.03 -8.69
CA ASN A 109 2.52 -23.85 -9.55
C ASN A 109 3.20 -25.01 -8.82
N THR A 110 3.47 -24.86 -7.51
CA THR A 110 4.05 -25.92 -6.67
C THR A 110 3.00 -26.85 -6.05
N SER A 111 1.70 -26.55 -6.21
CA SER A 111 0.61 -27.39 -5.71
C SER A 111 0.44 -28.65 -6.57
N PRO A 112 0.50 -29.87 -5.98
CA PRO A 112 0.39 -31.14 -6.72
C PRO A 112 -0.96 -31.33 -7.45
N PHE A 113 -1.98 -30.54 -7.09
CA PHE A 113 -3.29 -30.53 -7.75
C PHE A 113 -3.31 -29.78 -9.08
N TYR A 114 -2.44 -28.77 -9.28
CA TYR A 114 -2.40 -27.96 -10.50
C TYR A 114 -1.26 -28.37 -11.44
N SER A 115 -0.18 -28.96 -10.91
CA SER A 115 0.91 -29.51 -11.71
C SER A 115 0.50 -30.66 -12.64
N THR A 116 -0.66 -31.30 -12.39
CA THR A 116 -1.20 -32.42 -13.20
C THR A 116 -2.16 -31.99 -14.31
N CYS A 117 -2.55 -30.71 -14.37
CA CYS A 117 -3.42 -30.18 -15.42
C CYS A 117 -2.66 -29.67 -16.67
N ARG A 118 -1.32 -29.72 -16.67
CA ARG A 118 -0.47 -29.45 -17.83
C ARG A 118 0.26 -30.74 -18.27
N GLN A 119 -0.46 -31.65 -18.90
CA GLN A 119 0.10 -32.73 -19.74
C GLN A 119 -0.68 -32.87 -21.03
#